data_AF-A0A4V0Z365-F1
#
_entry.id   AF-A0A4V0Z365-F1
#
_cell.length_a   1.000
_cell.length_b   1.000
_cell.length_c   1.000
_cell.angle_alpha   90.00
_cell.angle_beta   90.00
_cell.angle_gamma   90.00
#
_symmetry.space_group_name_H-M   'P 1'
#
loop_
_entity.id
_entity.type
_entity.pdbx_description
1 polymer ?
#
loop_
_entity_poly.entity_id
_entity_poly.type
_entity_poly.pdbx_seq_one_letter_code
_entity_poly.pdbx_strand_id
1 'polypeptide(L)' 'MKRTLISFGVAFLVVVIVYISILFFDPGMNVEKAFNIIVLSFIGSAVLAALVLRLRRRRR' A
#
# COMPACT_ATOMS: atom_id res chain seq x y z
N MET A 1 15.16 -6.25 -8.96
CA MET A 1 15.18 -4.80 -8.65
C MET A 1 14.01 -4.02 -9.28
N LYS A 2 13.85 -3.93 -10.61
CA LYS A 2 12.78 -3.10 -11.23
C LYS A 2 11.36 -3.37 -10.71
N ARG A 3 10.97 -4.64 -10.50
CA ARG A 3 9.63 -5.00 -9.99
C ARG A 3 9.42 -4.65 -8.52
N THR A 4 10.48 -4.83 -7.73
CA THR A 4 10.49 -4.51 -6.30
C THR A 4 10.29 -3.01 -6.11
N LEU A 5 10.97 -2.18 -6.90
CA LEU A 5 10.77 -0.73 -6.93
C LEU A 5 9.33 -0.34 -7.31
N ILE A 6 8.75 -0.98 -8.33
CA ILE A 6 7.35 -0.70 -8.72
C ILE A 6 6.37 -1.10 -7.59
N SER A 7 6.56 -2.27 -6.98
CA SER A 7 5.72 -2.75 -5.88
C SER A 7 5.80 -1.82 -4.67
N PHE A 8 7.01 -1.39 -4.28
CA PHE A 8 7.19 -0.42 -3.20
C PHE A 8 6.62 0.97 -3.54
N GLY A 9 6.75 1.42 -4.79
CA GLY A 9 6.16 2.69 -5.23
C GLY A 9 4.62 2.67 -5.15
N VAL A 10 3.99 1.58 -5.60
CA VAL A 10 2.53 1.40 -5.46
C VAL A 10 2.13 1.36 -3.99
N ALA A 11 2.87 0.62 -3.17
CA ALA A 11 2.57 0.52 -1.74
C ALA A 11 2.69 1.86 -1.01
N PHE A 12 3.70 2.64 -1.35
CA PHE A 12 3.87 3.99 -0.83
C PHE A 12 2.73 4.92 -1.25
N LEU A 13 2.32 4.89 -2.52
CA LEU A 13 1.17 5.68 -3.00
C LEU A 13 -0.11 5.34 -2.23
N VAL A 14 -0.38 4.06 -1.99
CA VAL A 14 -1.54 3.61 -1.22
C VAL A 14 -1.49 4.16 0.21
N VAL A 15 -0.34 4.12 0.86
CA VAL A 15 -0.17 4.69 2.21
C VAL A 15 -0.48 6.18 2.23
N VAL A 16 0.01 6.95 1.26
CA VAL A 16 -0.27 8.39 1.17
C VAL A 16 -1.78 8.64 1.04
N ILE A 17 -2.47 7.89 0.18
CA ILE A 17 -3.92 8.01 -0.01
C ILE A 17 -4.67 7.66 1.30
N VAL A 18 -4.27 6.57 1.96
CA VAL A 18 -4.86 6.14 3.23
C VAL A 18 -4.67 7.21 4.30
N TYR A 19 -3.45 7.75 4.43
CA TYR A 19 -3.14 8.80 5.40
C TYR A 19 -3.96 10.07 5.17
N ILE A 20 -4.03 10.54 3.92
CA ILE A 20 -4.88 11.68 3.54
C ILE A 20 -6.35 11.38 3.88
N SER A 21 -6.84 10.17 3.57
CA SER A 21 -8.22 9.78 3.89
C SER A 21 -8.50 9.85 5.40
N ILE A 22 -7.56 9.38 6.22
CA ILE A 22 -7.70 9.46 7.68
C ILE A 22 -7.83 10.92 8.13
N LEU A 23 -7.01 11.82 7.60
CA LEU A 23 -7.07 13.25 7.95
C LEU A 23 -8.42 13.90 7.64
N PHE A 24 -9.08 13.49 6.55
CA PHE A 24 -10.35 14.09 6.14
C PHE A 24 -11.59 13.40 6.74
N PHE A 25 -11.56 12.09 6.91
CA PHE A 25 -12.73 11.31 7.32
C PHE A 25 -12.76 10.95 8.81
N ASP A 26 -11.61 10.81 9.47
CA ASP A 26 -11.52 10.45 10.89
C ASP A 26 -10.23 11.01 11.55
N PRO A 27 -10.08 12.35 11.65
CA PRO A 27 -8.86 12.98 12.17
C PRO A 27 -8.63 12.70 13.67
N GLY A 28 -9.65 12.28 14.40
CA GLY A 28 -9.57 11.89 15.80
C GLY A 28 -9.21 10.41 16.01
N MET A 29 -8.92 9.67 14.93
CA MET A 29 -8.63 8.26 15.03
C MET A 29 -7.41 7.98 15.92
N ASN A 30 -7.53 6.97 16.78
CA ASN A 30 -6.44 6.51 17.63
C ASN A 30 -5.19 6.18 16.80
N VAL A 31 -4.03 6.64 17.27
CA VAL A 31 -2.73 6.51 16.58
C VAL A 31 -2.35 5.05 16.30
N GLU A 32 -2.61 4.12 17.23
CA GLU A 32 -2.34 2.69 17.05
C GLU A 32 -3.21 2.11 15.92
N LYS A 33 -4.49 2.52 15.87
CA LYS A 33 -5.41 2.10 14.81
C LYS A 33 -4.98 2.68 13.45
N ALA A 34 -4.62 3.96 13.41
CA ALA A 34 -4.11 4.62 12.22
C ALA A 34 -2.85 3.92 11.68
N PHE A 35 -1.90 3.63 12.58
CA PHE A 35 -0.68 2.92 12.25
C PHE A 35 -0.96 1.52 11.70
N ASN A 36 -1.82 0.74 12.36
CA ASN A 36 -2.19 -0.59 11.88
C ASN A 36 -2.80 -0.56 10.48
N ILE A 37 -3.72 0.38 10.20
CA ILE A 37 -4.34 0.53 8.88
C ILE A 37 -3.28 0.86 7.83
N ILE A 38 -2.37 1.79 8.13
CA ILE A 38 -1.29 2.21 7.21
C ILE A 38 -0.36 1.04 6.91
N VAL A 39 0.09 0.31 7.93
CA VAL A 39 1.01 -0.82 7.79
C VAL A 39 0.37 -1.97 7.01
N LEU A 40 -0.86 -2.35 7.35
CA LEU A 40 -1.58 -3.41 6.64
C LEU A 40 -1.84 -3.02 5.18
N SER A 41 -2.20 -1.76 4.94
CA SER A 41 -2.40 -1.24 3.57
C SER A 41 -1.11 -1.28 2.76
N PHE A 42 0.04 -0.93 3.35
CA PHE A 42 1.35 -1.02 2.71
C PHE A 42 1.72 -2.46 2.35
N ILE A 43 1.66 -3.38 3.32
CA ILE A 43 2.04 -4.77 3.11
C ILE A 43 1.12 -5.41 2.06
N GLY A 44 -0.19 -5.22 2.21
CA GLY A 44 -1.18 -5.78 1.29
C GLY A 44 -0.98 -5.29 -0.14
N SER A 45 -0.80 -3.98 -0.34
CA SER A 45 -0.58 -3.40 -1.66
C SER A 45 0.78 -3.78 -2.26
N ALA A 46 1.84 -3.87 -1.46
CA ALA A 46 3.15 -4.34 -1.92
C ALA A 46 3.07 -5.79 -2.43
N VAL A 47 2.45 -6.68 -1.65
CA VAL A 47 2.26 -8.10 -2.00
C VAL A 47 1.40 -8.24 -3.25
N LEU A 48 0.26 -7.54 -3.31
CA LEU A 48 -0.62 -7.55 -4.47
C LEU A 48 0.09 -7.05 -5.74
N ALA A 49 0.80 -5.92 -5.66
CA ALA A 49 1.56 -5.39 -6.78
C ALA A 49 2.65 -6.36 -7.25
N ALA A 50 3.37 -6.99 -6.32
CA ALA A 50 4.37 -7.99 -6.64
C ALA A 50 3.75 -9.23 -7.32
N LEU A 51 2.60 -9.70 -6.82
CA LEU A 51 1.88 -10.84 -7.36
C LEU A 51 1.35 -10.55 -8.77
N VAL A 52 0.73 -9.38 -8.98
CA VAL A 52 0.25 -8.92 -10.29
C VAL A 52 1.39 -8.84 -11.30
N LEU A 53 2.52 -8.25 -10.91
CA LEU A 53 3.71 -8.18 -11.77
C LEU A 53 4.29 -9.58 -12.07
N ARG A 54 4.22 -10.53 -11.14
CA ARG A 54 4.62 -11.93 -11.33
C ARG A 54 3.70 -12.63 -12.33
N LEU A 55 2.38 -12.55 -12.15
CA LEU A 55 1.37 -13.09 -13.06
C LEU A 55 1.49 -12.52 -14.47
N ARG A 56 1.66 -11.20 -14.61
CA ARG A 56 1.83 -10.53 -15.91
C ARG A 56 3.08 -11.01 -16.66
N ARG A 57 4.13 -11.48 -15.96
CA ARG A 57 5.31 -12.09 -16.60
C ARG A 57 5.06 -13.51 -17.08
N ARG A 58 4.23 -14.29 -16.38
CA ARG A 58 3.95 -15.67 -16.78
C ARG A 58 3.05 -15.73 -18.01
N ARG A 59 2.28 -14.67 -18.25
CA ARG A 59 1.33 -14.56 -19.38
C ARG A 59 1.94 -13.95 -20.64
N ARG A 60 3.17 -13.43 -20.58
CA ARG A 60 3.95 -12.90 -21.70
C ARG A 60 5.14 -13.81 -21.92
#